data_AF-A0A9P7X0N5-F1
#
_entry.id   AF-A0A9P7X0N5-F1
#
_cell.length_a   1.000
_cell.length_b   1.000
_cell.length_c   1.000
_cell.angle_alpha   90.00
_cell.angle_beta   90.00
_cell.angle_gamma   90.00
#
_symmetry.space_group_name_H-M   'P 1'
#
loop_
_entity.id
_entity.type
_entity.pdbx_description
1 polymer ?
#
loop_
_entity_poly.entity_id
_entity_poly.type
_entity_poly.pdbx_seq_one_letter_code
_entity_poly.pdbx_strand_id
1 'polypeptide(L)'
;MSVSPWQFKNLGDPNNWVELSDTLWNYRWQQAASQVVPDIVEIVTWNDYAESHYIGDINPNVDLGTLAPNYVDGFDHSHWRVVAQYYISLYKNGVAPTVTDDQVVFWYRAHPKGVTCSTGTLPRNAAYPVDAVFAMAILSDSATITLDIGSNHYQWNASPGVSMGSVPFPVEDAQIPFIQIIKNGVVVKSGYGSTYVTNSCSYYNFNPWVGILSQ
;
A
#
# COMPACT_ATOMS: atom_id res chain seq x y z
N MET A 1 2.75 -10.48 18.57
CA MET A 1 2.99 -9.13 17.99
C MET A 1 2.05 -8.94 16.83
N SER A 2 1.44 -7.77 16.68
CA SER A 2 0.53 -7.51 15.56
C SER A 2 1.25 -6.77 14.42
N VAL A 3 0.91 -7.13 13.19
CA VAL A 3 1.34 -6.46 11.95
C VAL A 3 0.11 -6.01 11.18
N SER A 4 0.11 -4.77 10.70
CA SER A 4 -1.00 -4.18 9.93
C SER A 4 -0.42 -3.32 8.80
N PRO A 5 -1.01 -3.32 7.61
CA PRO A 5 -0.50 -2.52 6.49
C PRO A 5 -0.92 -1.05 6.58
N TRP A 6 -2.11 -0.78 7.12
CA TRP A 6 -2.75 0.52 7.11
C TRP A 6 -3.68 0.69 8.30
N GLN A 7 -4.27 1.86 8.47
CA GLN A 7 -5.37 2.10 9.40
C GLN A 7 -6.00 3.47 9.11
N PHE A 8 -7.27 3.45 8.69
CA PHE A 8 -8.05 4.64 8.41
C PHE A 8 -9.55 4.34 8.54
N LYS A 9 -10.29 5.25 9.18
CA LYS A 9 -11.75 5.23 9.12
C LYS A 9 -12.35 6.62 9.07
N ASN A 10 -13.49 6.71 8.38
CA ASN A 10 -14.32 7.90 8.32
C ASN A 10 -15.79 7.47 8.35
N LEU A 11 -16.26 7.12 9.55
CA LEU A 11 -17.59 6.55 9.81
C LEU A 11 -18.51 7.53 10.54
N GLY A 12 -18.16 8.81 10.54
CA GLY A 12 -18.89 9.87 11.23
C GLY A 12 -18.12 10.43 12.43
N ASP A 13 -18.35 11.71 12.67
CA ASP A 13 -17.79 12.46 13.79
C ASP A 13 -18.30 11.90 15.14
N PRO A 14 -17.52 11.87 16.24
CA PRO A 14 -16.21 12.51 16.46
C PRO A 14 -14.96 11.65 16.29
N ASN A 15 -15.05 10.46 15.68
CA ASN A 15 -14.00 9.44 15.78
C ASN A 15 -13.39 9.00 14.44
N ASN A 16 -13.25 9.95 13.52
CA ASN A 16 -12.55 9.75 12.25
C ASN A 16 -11.04 9.98 12.40
N TRP A 17 -10.21 9.09 11.87
CA TRP A 17 -8.75 9.14 12.03
C TRP A 17 -8.04 8.35 10.93
N VAL A 18 -6.80 8.74 10.65
CA VAL A 18 -5.82 7.98 9.86
C VAL A 18 -4.55 7.83 10.69
N GLU A 19 -3.94 6.66 10.69
CA GLU A 19 -2.68 6.44 11.39
C GLU A 19 -1.51 6.48 10.41
N LEU A 20 -0.33 6.94 10.85
CA LEU A 20 0.86 6.98 9.98
C LEU A 20 1.28 5.56 9.61
N SER A 21 0.89 5.14 8.40
CA SER A 21 1.02 3.76 7.93
C SER A 21 1.81 3.61 6.64
N ASP A 22 2.27 4.72 6.05
CA ASP A 22 2.98 4.82 4.78
C ASP A 22 4.04 3.75 4.53
N THR A 23 4.77 3.34 5.56
CA THR A 23 5.86 2.34 5.48
C THR A 23 5.67 1.19 6.48
N LEU A 24 4.52 1.16 7.16
CA LEU A 24 4.28 0.31 8.33
C LEU A 24 4.33 -1.17 7.98
N TRP A 25 3.82 -1.55 6.80
CA TRP A 25 3.82 -2.94 6.36
C TRP A 25 5.23 -3.52 6.26
N ASN A 26 6.15 -2.77 5.66
CA ASN A 26 7.55 -3.19 5.58
C ASN A 26 8.19 -3.22 6.98
N TYR A 27 8.06 -2.13 7.74
CA TYR A 27 8.68 -1.99 9.05
C TYR A 27 8.23 -3.09 10.03
N ARG A 28 6.92 -3.31 10.19
CA ARG A 28 6.37 -4.27 11.16
C ARG A 28 6.68 -5.71 10.79
N TRP A 29 6.68 -6.05 9.51
CA TRP A 29 7.09 -7.39 9.10
C TRP A 29 8.57 -7.65 9.34
N GLN A 30 9.47 -6.70 9.05
CA GLN A 30 10.89 -6.84 9.39
C GLN A 30 11.12 -7.01 10.89
N GLN A 31 10.39 -6.24 11.71
CA GLN A 31 10.43 -6.42 13.16
C GLN A 31 10.00 -7.81 13.59
N ALA A 32 8.83 -8.26 13.12
CA ALA A 32 8.27 -9.56 13.49
C ALA A 32 9.16 -10.72 13.01
N ALA A 33 9.67 -10.67 11.78
CA ALA A 33 10.40 -11.77 11.16
C ALA A 33 11.88 -11.84 11.51
N SER A 34 12.51 -10.74 11.96
CA SER A 34 13.98 -10.71 12.09
C SER A 34 14.52 -10.00 13.33
N GLN A 35 13.74 -9.17 14.01
CA GLN A 35 14.23 -8.39 15.16
C GLN A 35 13.67 -8.91 16.49
N VAL A 36 12.34 -9.06 16.56
CA VAL A 36 11.64 -9.47 17.77
C VAL A 36 11.43 -10.98 17.78
N VAL A 37 11.02 -11.56 16.65
CA VAL A 37 10.75 -13.00 16.49
C VAL A 37 9.85 -13.54 17.63
N PRO A 38 8.64 -12.97 17.80
CA PRO A 38 7.72 -13.39 18.87
C PRO A 38 7.23 -14.82 18.61
N ASP A 39 6.66 -15.50 19.62
CA ASP A 39 6.06 -16.83 19.43
C ASP A 39 4.83 -16.84 18.51
N ILE A 40 4.12 -15.71 18.44
CA ILE A 40 2.91 -15.53 17.62
C ILE A 40 2.92 -14.16 16.96
N VAL A 41 2.60 -14.13 15.67
CA VAL A 41 2.32 -12.94 14.88
C VAL A 41 0.83 -12.92 14.51
N GLU A 42 0.17 -11.79 14.71
CA GLU A 42 -1.22 -11.54 14.31
C GLU A 42 -1.24 -10.55 13.14
N ILE A 43 -1.90 -10.91 12.05
CA ILE A 43 -2.17 -9.95 10.98
C ILE A 43 -3.50 -9.27 11.27
N VAL A 44 -3.45 -7.95 11.45
CA VAL A 44 -4.59 -7.09 11.72
C VAL A 44 -4.86 -6.30 10.43
N THR A 45 -5.87 -6.66 9.62
CA THR A 45 -6.83 -7.77 9.79
C THR A 45 -7.08 -8.51 8.47
N TRP A 46 -7.86 -9.60 8.52
CA TRP A 46 -8.36 -10.22 7.30
C TRP A 46 -9.39 -9.35 6.58
N ASN A 47 -10.37 -8.78 7.29
CA ASN A 47 -11.59 -8.23 6.66
C ASN A 47 -12.24 -7.07 7.43
N ASP A 48 -11.51 -6.34 8.27
CA ASP A 48 -12.04 -5.11 8.84
C ASP A 48 -11.96 -3.99 7.80
N TYR A 49 -12.95 -4.02 6.90
CA TYR A 49 -13.03 -3.12 5.76
C TYR A 49 -13.23 -1.66 6.17
N ALA A 50 -14.08 -1.44 7.17
CA ALA A 50 -14.43 -0.10 7.63
C ALA A 50 -13.26 0.65 8.28
N GLU A 51 -12.23 -0.07 8.75
CA GLU A 51 -10.97 0.47 9.27
C GLU A 51 -9.78 0.37 8.28
N SER A 52 -10.04 0.02 7.02
CA SER A 52 -9.10 0.14 5.90
C SER A 52 -7.77 -0.62 6.06
N HIS A 53 -7.72 -1.65 6.91
CA HIS A 53 -6.50 -2.42 7.18
C HIS A 53 -6.63 -3.91 6.90
N TYR A 54 -7.63 -4.25 6.09
CA TYR A 54 -7.86 -5.60 5.61
C TYR A 54 -6.78 -6.01 4.60
N ILE A 55 -6.54 -7.31 4.50
CA ILE A 55 -5.72 -7.91 3.44
C ILE A 55 -6.49 -8.97 2.64
N GLY A 56 -7.75 -9.21 3.00
CA GLY A 56 -8.66 -10.10 2.29
C GLY A 56 -9.37 -9.38 1.15
N ASP A 57 -9.86 -10.16 0.21
CA ASP A 57 -10.72 -9.65 -0.86
C ASP A 57 -12.01 -9.06 -0.25
N ILE A 58 -12.56 -8.00 -0.84
CA ILE A 58 -13.80 -7.40 -0.36
C ILE A 58 -14.95 -8.40 -0.57
N ASN A 59 -15.62 -8.77 0.52
CA ASN A 59 -16.80 -9.63 0.46
C ASN A 59 -18.06 -8.76 0.31
N PRO A 60 -18.76 -8.81 -0.84
CA PRO A 60 -19.90 -7.94 -1.11
C PRO A 60 -21.13 -8.25 -0.23
N ASN A 61 -21.12 -9.35 0.53
CA ASN A 61 -22.20 -9.71 1.45
C ASN A 61 -22.07 -9.07 2.83
N VAL A 62 -20.94 -8.39 3.12
CA VAL A 62 -20.76 -7.70 4.40
C VAL A 62 -21.51 -6.38 4.38
N ASP A 63 -22.34 -6.14 5.40
CA ASP A 63 -22.99 -4.84 5.59
C ASP A 63 -21.97 -3.82 6.11
N LEU A 64 -21.61 -2.88 5.25
CA LEU A 64 -20.68 -1.78 5.53
C LEU A 64 -21.41 -0.50 6.01
N GLY A 65 -22.73 -0.54 6.16
CA GLY A 65 -23.55 0.64 6.38
C GLY A 65 -23.50 1.62 5.21
N THR A 66 -23.71 2.90 5.48
CA THR A 66 -23.82 3.93 4.42
C THR A 66 -22.57 4.80 4.23
N LEU A 67 -21.62 4.72 5.16
CA LEU A 67 -20.43 5.59 5.17
C LEU A 67 -19.17 4.88 4.65
N ALA A 68 -18.87 3.67 5.13
CA ALA A 68 -17.71 2.90 4.66
C ALA A 68 -17.69 2.66 3.14
N PRO A 69 -18.83 2.41 2.45
CA PRO A 69 -18.81 2.24 0.99
C PRO A 69 -18.15 3.40 0.23
N ASN A 70 -18.16 4.64 0.76
CA ASN A 70 -17.52 5.79 0.11
C ASN A 70 -16.00 5.66 -0.02
N TYR A 71 -15.36 4.78 0.76
CA TYR A 71 -13.92 4.56 0.73
C TYR A 71 -13.49 3.10 0.70
N VAL A 72 -14.42 2.14 0.81
CA VAL A 72 -14.14 0.70 0.72
C VAL A 72 -14.42 0.18 -0.69
N ASP A 73 -15.49 0.63 -1.34
CA ASP A 73 -15.89 0.07 -2.63
C ASP A 73 -14.83 0.34 -3.70
N GLY A 74 -14.30 -0.73 -4.28
CA GLY A 74 -13.23 -0.69 -5.27
C GLY A 74 -11.80 -0.71 -4.69
N PHE A 75 -11.61 -0.49 -3.39
CA PHE A 75 -10.29 -0.44 -2.77
C PHE A 75 -9.78 -1.85 -2.43
N ASP A 76 -9.27 -2.58 -3.43
CA ASP A 76 -8.68 -3.89 -3.17
C ASP A 76 -7.32 -3.76 -2.45
N HIS A 77 -7.19 -4.45 -1.31
CA HIS A 77 -5.97 -4.54 -0.50
C HIS A 77 -5.31 -5.92 -0.56
N SER A 78 -5.90 -6.85 -1.33
CA SER A 78 -5.51 -8.24 -1.40
C SER A 78 -4.04 -8.45 -1.77
N HIS A 79 -3.44 -7.52 -2.50
CA HIS A 79 -2.05 -7.57 -2.96
C HIS A 79 -1.02 -7.42 -1.84
N TRP A 80 -1.38 -6.84 -0.69
CA TRP A 80 -0.50 -6.87 0.49
C TRP A 80 -0.25 -8.29 1.02
N ARG A 81 -1.10 -9.28 0.67
CA ARG A 81 -0.85 -10.70 0.96
C ARG A 81 0.43 -11.21 0.32
N VAL A 82 0.87 -10.66 -0.82
CA VAL A 82 2.11 -11.06 -1.48
C VAL A 82 3.33 -10.74 -0.60
N VAL A 83 3.35 -9.52 -0.04
CA VAL A 83 4.38 -9.13 0.95
C VAL A 83 4.28 -10.01 2.20
N ALA A 84 3.07 -10.26 2.71
CA ALA A 84 2.88 -11.11 3.88
C ALA A 84 3.39 -12.54 3.64
N GLN A 85 3.12 -13.15 2.48
CA GLN A 85 3.58 -14.50 2.16
C GLN A 85 5.10 -14.63 2.23
N TYR A 86 5.85 -13.65 1.71
CA TYR A 86 7.31 -13.62 1.82
C TYR A 86 7.76 -13.64 3.29
N TYR A 87 7.23 -12.72 4.10
CA TYR A 87 7.65 -12.58 5.50
C TYR A 87 7.13 -13.68 6.41
N ILE A 88 5.96 -14.27 6.15
CA ILE A 88 5.46 -15.45 6.85
C ILE A 88 6.42 -16.63 6.63
N SER A 89 6.87 -16.84 5.38
CA SER A 89 7.84 -17.90 5.10
C SER A 89 9.16 -17.64 5.81
N LEU A 90 9.67 -16.40 5.78
CA LEU A 90 10.89 -16.01 6.49
C LEU A 90 10.75 -16.25 8.00
N TYR A 91 9.67 -15.78 8.61
CA TYR A 91 9.40 -15.93 10.04
C TYR A 91 9.30 -17.39 10.47
N LYS A 92 8.58 -18.23 9.71
CA LYS A 92 8.37 -19.64 10.06
C LYS A 92 9.62 -20.49 9.88
N ASN A 93 10.46 -20.17 8.90
CA ASN A 93 11.60 -21.02 8.52
C ASN A 93 12.95 -20.46 8.96
N GLY A 94 13.01 -19.19 9.40
CA GLY A 94 14.25 -18.48 9.72
C GLY A 94 15.11 -18.12 8.51
N VAL A 95 14.66 -18.46 7.30
CA VAL A 95 15.35 -18.19 6.03
C VAL A 95 14.38 -17.63 5.00
N ALA A 96 14.85 -16.67 4.21
CA ALA A 96 14.03 -16.05 3.17
C ALA A 96 13.61 -17.08 2.12
N PRO A 97 12.35 -17.07 1.65
CA PRO A 97 11.93 -17.96 0.58
C PRO A 97 12.66 -17.61 -0.73
N THR A 98 12.83 -18.61 -1.59
CA THR A 98 13.24 -18.36 -2.98
C THR A 98 12.13 -17.61 -3.71
N VAL A 99 12.46 -16.40 -4.20
CA VAL A 99 11.56 -15.64 -5.07
C VAL A 99 11.67 -16.19 -6.49
N THR A 100 10.53 -16.59 -7.05
CA THR A 100 10.44 -17.17 -8.41
C THR A 100 9.73 -16.26 -9.40
N ASP A 101 9.02 -15.26 -8.89
CA ASP A 101 8.38 -14.22 -9.68
C ASP A 101 8.78 -12.85 -9.13
N ASP A 102 9.40 -12.01 -9.97
CA ASP A 102 9.71 -10.63 -9.57
C ASP A 102 8.42 -9.82 -9.50
N GLN A 103 8.13 -9.26 -8.33
CA GLN A 103 6.88 -8.55 -8.10
C GLN A 103 7.15 -7.17 -7.48
N VAL A 104 6.31 -6.21 -7.82
CA VAL A 104 6.25 -4.92 -7.12
C VAL A 104 4.84 -4.71 -6.58
N VAL A 105 4.69 -4.67 -5.26
CA VAL A 105 3.44 -4.28 -4.60
C VAL A 105 3.53 -2.81 -4.27
N PHE A 106 2.57 -2.01 -4.73
CA PHE A 106 2.58 -0.57 -4.55
C PHE A 106 1.26 -0.06 -3.99
N TRP A 107 1.29 1.07 -3.29
CA TRP A 107 0.10 1.68 -2.74
C TRP A 107 0.19 3.21 -2.69
N TYR A 108 -0.98 3.84 -2.79
CA TYR A 108 -1.12 5.30 -2.81
C TYR A 108 -2.56 5.73 -2.54
N ARG A 109 -2.74 6.96 -2.04
CA ARG A 109 -4.07 7.57 -1.87
C ARG A 109 -4.56 8.19 -3.17
N ALA A 110 -5.88 8.28 -3.35
CA ALA A 110 -6.49 8.85 -4.56
C ALA A 110 -6.38 10.39 -4.66
N HIS A 111 -6.01 11.07 -3.57
CA HIS A 111 -5.84 12.51 -3.55
C HIS A 111 -4.79 12.94 -2.51
N PRO A 112 -4.10 14.07 -2.72
CA PRO A 112 -3.23 14.66 -1.71
C PRO A 112 -3.99 14.98 -0.41
N LYS A 113 -3.31 14.92 0.75
CA LYS A 113 -3.93 15.16 2.07
C LYS A 113 -4.51 16.57 2.25
N GLY A 114 -4.02 17.53 1.45
CA GLY A 114 -4.46 18.92 1.48
C GLY A 114 -5.75 19.22 0.71
N VAL A 115 -6.28 18.25 -0.05
CA VAL A 115 -7.53 18.46 -0.82
C VAL A 115 -8.71 18.59 0.14
N THR A 116 -9.59 19.55 -0.15
CA THR A 116 -10.86 19.71 0.57
C THR A 116 -11.95 18.90 -0.13
N CYS A 117 -12.58 17.98 0.59
CA CYS A 117 -13.66 17.14 0.07
C CYS A 117 -15.03 17.71 0.39
N SER A 118 -16.05 17.38 -0.42
CA SER A 118 -17.41 17.89 -0.23
C SER A 118 -18.19 17.21 0.90
N THR A 119 -17.79 16.01 1.29
CA THR A 119 -18.46 15.17 2.30
C THR A 119 -17.45 14.39 3.15
N GLY A 120 -17.94 13.80 4.26
CA GLY A 120 -17.10 13.22 5.31
C GLY A 120 -16.45 14.31 6.15
N THR A 121 -15.58 13.91 7.07
CA THR A 121 -14.81 14.85 7.92
C THR A 121 -13.33 14.64 7.68
N LEU A 122 -12.54 15.72 7.66
CA LEU A 122 -11.08 15.62 7.68
C LEU A 122 -10.67 14.80 8.92
N PRO A 123 -10.07 13.61 8.76
CA PRO A 123 -9.78 12.75 9.89
C PRO A 123 -8.70 13.38 10.78
N ARG A 124 -8.72 13.05 12.07
CA ARG A 124 -7.55 13.32 12.93
C ARG A 124 -6.32 12.68 12.30
N ASN A 125 -5.15 13.27 12.56
CA ASN A 125 -3.86 12.78 12.07
C ASN A 125 -3.67 12.87 10.53
N ALA A 126 -4.58 13.52 9.79
CA ALA A 126 -4.48 13.74 8.34
C ALA A 126 -3.18 14.40 7.86
N ALA A 127 -2.48 15.13 8.74
CA ALA A 127 -1.22 15.79 8.42
C ALA A 127 -0.03 14.82 8.28
N TYR A 128 -0.09 13.61 8.86
CA TYR A 128 1.05 12.71 8.95
C TYR A 128 1.33 11.90 7.67
N PRO A 129 0.34 11.28 7.01
CA PRO A 129 0.60 10.57 5.76
C PRO A 129 1.29 11.46 4.73
N VAL A 130 2.25 10.91 4.01
CA VAL A 130 2.98 11.59 2.94
C VAL A 130 2.19 11.43 1.63
N ASP A 131 2.19 12.47 0.82
CA ASP A 131 1.60 12.45 -0.51
C ASP A 131 2.60 11.82 -1.48
N ALA A 132 2.58 10.49 -1.56
CA ALA A 132 3.52 9.70 -2.35
C ALA A 132 2.92 8.36 -2.81
N VAL A 133 3.52 7.79 -3.85
CA VAL A 133 3.37 6.39 -4.22
C VAL A 133 4.48 5.61 -3.54
N PHE A 134 4.12 4.58 -2.78
CA PHE A 134 5.06 3.68 -2.12
C PHE A 134 5.07 2.35 -2.83
N ALA A 135 6.23 1.69 -2.86
CA ALA A 135 6.36 0.39 -3.49
C ALA A 135 7.35 -0.51 -2.74
N MET A 136 7.00 -1.79 -2.64
CA MET A 136 7.88 -2.86 -2.20
C MET A 136 8.18 -3.79 -3.38
N ALA A 137 9.46 -3.90 -3.72
CA ALA A 137 9.93 -4.86 -4.71
C ALA A 137 10.36 -6.15 -4.01
N ILE A 138 9.91 -7.28 -4.55
CA ILE A 138 10.22 -8.64 -4.10
C ILE A 138 10.84 -9.35 -5.29
N LEU A 139 12.17 -9.53 -5.28
CA LEU A 139 12.91 -9.91 -6.47
C LEU A 139 13.71 -11.20 -6.30
N SER A 140 13.82 -11.96 -7.39
CA SER A 140 14.68 -13.14 -7.50
C SER A 140 16.14 -12.79 -7.74
N ASP A 141 16.39 -11.65 -8.38
CA ASP A 141 17.72 -11.14 -8.71
C ASP A 141 17.71 -9.60 -8.70
N SER A 142 18.89 -8.98 -8.74
CA SER A 142 19.02 -7.53 -8.75
C SER A 142 18.34 -6.90 -9.97
N ALA A 143 17.59 -5.82 -9.75
CA ALA A 143 16.92 -5.05 -10.80
C ALA A 143 16.86 -3.56 -10.43
N THR A 144 16.70 -2.71 -11.43
CA THR A 144 16.29 -1.32 -11.19
C THR A 144 14.78 -1.25 -11.18
N ILE A 145 14.22 -0.68 -10.12
CA ILE A 145 12.78 -0.41 -10.01
C ILE A 145 12.56 1.07 -10.24
N THR A 146 11.58 1.42 -11.08
CA THR A 146 11.19 2.81 -11.32
C THR A 146 9.76 3.04 -10.86
N LEU A 147 9.52 4.23 -10.32
CA LEU A 147 8.21 4.77 -9.99
C LEU A 147 8.10 6.15 -10.63
N ASP A 148 7.12 6.31 -11.50
CA ASP A 148 6.85 7.52 -12.25
C ASP A 148 5.41 7.98 -11.96
N ILE A 149 5.20 9.27 -11.75
CA ILE A 149 3.86 9.85 -11.64
C ILE A 149 3.92 11.33 -12.04
N GLY A 150 3.24 11.69 -13.13
CA GLY A 150 3.37 13.02 -13.72
C GLY A 150 4.82 13.35 -14.07
N SER A 151 5.30 14.51 -13.64
CA SER A 151 6.71 14.92 -13.79
C SER A 151 7.68 14.31 -12.77
N ASN A 152 7.19 13.61 -11.74
CA ASN A 152 8.04 13.04 -10.71
C ASN A 152 8.52 11.63 -11.08
N HIS A 153 9.78 11.37 -10.78
CA HIS A 153 10.45 10.09 -11.00
C HIS A 153 11.28 9.71 -9.77
N TYR A 154 11.25 8.44 -9.41
CA TYR A 154 12.18 7.83 -8.47
C TYR A 154 12.60 6.46 -8.98
N GLN A 155 13.86 6.10 -8.78
CA GLN A 155 14.35 4.75 -9.05
C GLN A 155 15.37 4.31 -8.00
N TRP A 156 15.46 3.00 -7.80
CA TRP A 156 16.50 2.40 -6.97
C TRP A 156 16.96 1.07 -7.55
N ASN A 157 18.20 0.70 -7.22
CA ASN A 157 18.71 -0.65 -7.48
C ASN A 157 18.31 -1.56 -6.33
N ALA A 158 17.35 -2.45 -6.59
CA ALA A 158 16.87 -3.43 -5.64
C ALA A 158 17.74 -4.70 -5.72
N SER A 159 18.22 -5.17 -4.57
CA SER A 159 18.88 -6.48 -4.43
C SER A 159 17.84 -7.61 -4.37
N PRO A 160 18.24 -8.90 -4.52
CA PRO A 160 17.33 -10.03 -4.31
C PRO A 160 16.69 -9.97 -2.92
N GLY A 161 15.43 -10.40 -2.81
CA GLY A 161 14.62 -10.25 -1.61
C GLY A 161 13.75 -9.01 -1.65
N VAL A 162 13.51 -8.38 -0.48
CA VAL A 162 12.58 -7.27 -0.32
C VAL A 162 13.30 -5.94 -0.20
N SER A 163 12.88 -4.95 -0.97
CA SER A 163 13.29 -3.54 -0.83
C SER A 163 12.10 -2.61 -1.00
N MET A 164 12.23 -1.35 -0.58
CA MET A 164 11.14 -0.38 -0.63
C MET A 164 11.65 0.96 -1.16
N GLY A 165 10.81 1.64 -1.94
CA GLY A 165 11.03 2.99 -2.46
C GLY A 165 9.74 3.79 -2.52
N SER A 166 9.85 5.08 -2.80
CA SER A 166 8.69 5.96 -2.95
C SER A 166 8.97 7.14 -3.86
N VAL A 167 7.95 7.59 -4.59
CA VAL A 167 7.97 8.83 -5.40
C VAL A 167 6.89 9.79 -4.89
N PRO A 168 7.20 11.08 -4.64
CA PRO A 168 6.19 12.04 -4.20
C PRO A 168 5.14 12.28 -5.27
N PHE A 169 3.92 12.64 -4.87
CA PHE A 169 2.88 13.06 -5.79
C PHE A 169 3.33 14.31 -6.59
N PRO A 170 2.94 14.39 -7.87
CA PRO A 170 3.22 15.54 -8.70
C PRO A 170 2.31 16.71 -8.31
N VAL A 171 2.62 17.92 -8.79
CA VAL A 171 1.72 19.08 -8.63
C VAL A 171 0.56 19.02 -9.63
N GLU A 172 0.75 18.27 -10.72
CA GLU A 172 -0.20 18.04 -11.78
C GLU A 172 -1.38 17.20 -11.30
N ASP A 173 -2.57 17.57 -11.77
CA ASP A 173 -3.80 16.84 -11.50
C ASP A 173 -3.96 15.64 -12.47
N ALA A 174 -4.83 14.70 -12.11
CA ALA A 174 -5.20 13.53 -12.91
C ALA A 174 -4.00 12.71 -13.41
N GLN A 175 -3.07 12.41 -12.49
CA GLN A 175 -1.88 11.59 -12.80
C GLN A 175 -2.04 10.17 -12.26
N ILE A 176 -1.55 9.19 -13.00
CA ILE A 176 -1.60 7.78 -12.60
C ILE A 176 -0.17 7.23 -12.45
N PRO A 177 0.15 6.51 -11.37
CA PRO A 177 1.49 5.95 -11.20
C PRO A 177 1.82 4.95 -12.30
N PHE A 178 3.07 4.92 -12.74
CA PHE A 178 3.63 3.94 -13.64
C PHE A 178 4.86 3.31 -12.99
N ILE A 179 4.93 1.98 -12.99
CA ILE A 179 5.94 1.20 -12.29
C ILE A 179 6.64 0.28 -13.28
N GLN A 180 7.96 0.13 -13.17
CA GLN A 180 8.73 -0.78 -14.00
C GLN A 180 9.73 -1.62 -13.19
N ILE A 181 9.98 -2.84 -13.66
CA ILE A 181 11.12 -3.68 -13.27
C ILE A 181 12.05 -3.73 -14.47
N ILE A 182 13.30 -3.31 -14.29
CA ILE A 182 14.31 -3.24 -15.34
C ILE A 182 15.49 -4.13 -14.96
N LYS A 183 15.79 -5.12 -15.80
CA LYS A 183 16.94 -6.01 -15.65
C LYS A 183 17.90 -5.83 -16.82
N ASN A 184 19.18 -5.58 -16.54
CA ASN A 184 20.21 -5.37 -17.55
C ASN A 184 19.84 -4.30 -18.61
N GLY A 185 19.17 -3.22 -18.18
CA GLY A 185 18.69 -2.15 -19.06
C GLY A 185 17.44 -2.47 -19.88
N VAL A 186 16.83 -3.65 -19.71
CA VAL A 186 15.60 -4.07 -20.40
C VAL A 186 14.44 -4.06 -19.41
N VAL A 187 13.33 -3.41 -19.79
CA VAL A 187 12.06 -3.48 -19.04
C VAL A 187 11.53 -4.89 -19.15
N VAL A 188 11.49 -5.62 -18.03
CA VAL A 188 10.95 -6.99 -17.97
C VAL A 188 9.50 -7.02 -17.53
N LYS A 189 9.05 -6.02 -16.76
CA LYS A 189 7.64 -5.82 -16.38
C LYS A 189 7.36 -4.32 -16.27
N SER A 190 6.14 -3.91 -16.61
CA SER A 190 5.66 -2.55 -16.38
C SER A 190 4.14 -2.51 -16.25
N GLY A 191 3.62 -1.56 -15.48
CA GLY A 191 2.18 -1.39 -15.32
C GLY A 191 1.82 -0.04 -14.72
N TYR A 192 0.57 0.38 -14.98
CA TYR A 192 -0.02 1.53 -14.32
C TYR A 192 -0.72 1.14 -13.02
N GLY A 193 -0.93 2.10 -12.14
CA GLY A 193 -1.87 1.97 -11.03
C GLY A 193 -3.32 1.82 -11.49
N SER A 194 -4.23 1.66 -10.54
CA SER A 194 -5.66 1.43 -10.82
C SER A 194 -6.52 2.69 -10.78
N THR A 195 -6.06 3.74 -10.10
CA THR A 195 -6.75 5.04 -10.02
C THR A 195 -5.82 6.19 -10.39
N TYR A 196 -6.41 7.25 -10.93
CA TYR A 196 -5.75 8.56 -10.98
C TYR A 196 -5.69 9.18 -9.58
N VAL A 197 -4.58 9.86 -9.29
CA VAL A 197 -4.43 10.82 -8.20
C VAL A 197 -5.02 12.14 -8.67
N THR A 198 -6.02 12.65 -7.94
CA THR A 198 -6.73 13.88 -8.30
C THR A 198 -6.71 14.93 -7.19
N ASN A 199 -6.71 16.21 -7.56
CA ASN A 199 -6.80 17.36 -6.66
C ASN A 199 -8.26 17.71 -6.28
N SER A 200 -9.14 16.71 -6.35
CA SER A 200 -10.54 16.79 -5.95
C SER A 200 -10.99 15.49 -5.30
N CYS A 201 -11.97 15.58 -4.41
CA CYS A 201 -12.57 14.45 -3.74
C CYS A 201 -14.03 14.75 -3.35
N SER A 202 -14.89 13.75 -3.45
CA SER A 202 -16.24 13.81 -2.88
C SER A 202 -16.20 13.54 -1.38
N TYR A 203 -15.50 12.49 -0.95
CA TYR A 203 -15.42 12.03 0.43
C TYR A 203 -13.98 12.08 0.93
N TYR A 204 -13.77 12.54 2.17
CA TYR A 204 -12.45 12.47 2.81
C TYR A 204 -12.00 11.01 2.97
N ASN A 205 -11.12 10.56 2.07
CA ASN A 205 -10.73 9.16 1.95
C ASN A 205 -9.20 9.02 1.97
N PHE A 206 -8.69 8.44 3.07
CA PHE A 206 -7.27 8.10 3.23
C PHE A 206 -7.03 6.58 3.11
N ASN A 207 -8.02 5.81 2.65
CA ASN A 207 -7.85 4.41 2.27
C ASN A 207 -6.98 4.35 1.00
N PRO A 208 -5.85 3.62 0.98
CA PRO A 208 -5.00 3.56 -0.20
C PRO A 208 -5.52 2.53 -1.20
N TRP A 209 -5.26 2.78 -2.46
CA TRP A 209 -5.27 1.75 -3.48
C TRP A 209 -4.01 0.90 -3.35
N VAL A 210 -4.15 -0.41 -3.50
CA VAL A 210 -3.00 -1.32 -3.54
C VAL A 210 -3.00 -2.00 -4.90
N GLY A 211 -1.85 -1.97 -5.56
CA GLY A 211 -1.63 -2.59 -6.86
C GLY A 211 -0.47 -3.58 -6.79
N ILE A 212 -0.41 -4.45 -7.80
CA ILE A 212 0.71 -5.35 -8.00
C ILE A 212 1.13 -5.33 -9.46
N LEU A 213 2.44 -5.32 -9.67
CA LEU A 213 3.06 -5.70 -10.93
C LEU A 213 3.55 -7.14 -10.79
N SER A 214 2.76 -8.09 -11.28
CA SER A 214 3.08 -9.52 -11.38
C SER A 214 3.03 -9.99 -12.84
N GLN A 215 3.27 -11.27 -13.11
CA GLN A 215 3.08 -11.82 -14.47
C GLN A 215 1.68 -11.57 -15.03
#